data_AF-M5G199-F1
#
_entry.id   AF-M5G199-F1
#
_cell.length_a   1.000
_cell.length_b   1.000
_cell.length_c   1.000
_cell.angle_alpha   90.00
_cell.angle_beta   90.00
_cell.angle_gamma   90.00
#
_symmetry.space_group_name_H-M   'P 1'
#
loop_
_entity.id
_entity.type
_entity.pdbx_description
1 polymer ?
#
loop_
_entity_poly.entity_id
_entity_poly.type
_entity_poly.pdbx_seq_one_letter_code
_entity_poly.pdbx_strand_id
1 'polypeptide(L)' 'AWHMLAFREGHAPVPHIDSNDDGNQYSILFVLGNFTTAYLVLPQLGIQIPLCPGQLLFINTRHLAHHTTYFR' A
#
# COMPACT_ATOMS: atom_id res chain seq x y z
N ALA A 1 7.69 -19.43 7.27
CA ALA A 1 7.10 -18.08 7.09
C ALA A 1 5.59 -18.26 7.03
N TRP A 2 4.84 -17.48 7.79
CA TRP A 2 3.37 -17.42 7.65
C TRP A 2 3.08 -16.33 6.63
N HIS A 3 2.52 -16.69 5.47
CA HIS A 3 2.13 -15.72 4.46
C HIS A 3 0.66 -15.36 4.70
N MET A 4 0.42 -14.19 5.29
CA MET A 4 -0.93 -13.66 5.43
C MET A 4 -1.25 -12.79 4.21
N LEU A 5 -2.33 -13.11 3.51
CA LEU A 5 -2.87 -12.26 2.46
C LEU A 5 -4.01 -11.43 3.07
N ALA A 6 -3.77 -10.14 3.30
CA ALA A 6 -4.84 -9.19 3.65
C ALA A 6 -5.47 -8.68 2.35
N PHE A 7 -6.78 -8.83 2.20
CA PHE A 7 -7.54 -8.26 1.08
C PHE A 7 -8.42 -7.12 1.58
N ARG A 8 -8.24 -5.93 1.00
CA ARG A 8 -9.14 -4.81 1.19
C ARG A 8 -9.72 -4.40 -0.15
N GLU A 9 -11.03 -4.44 -0.26
CA GLU A 9 -11.75 -3.91 -1.41
C GLU A 9 -12.00 -2.41 -1.22
N GLY A 10 -11.72 -1.60 -2.24
CA GLY A 10 -11.89 -0.15 -2.19
C GLY A 10 -10.62 0.60 -1.77
N HIS A 11 -10.79 1.74 -1.10
CA HIS A 11 -9.70 2.66 -0.78
C HIS A 11 -9.45 2.76 0.73
N ALA A 12 -8.19 3.03 1.09
CA ALA A 12 -7.74 3.31 2.44
C ALA A 12 -7.31 4.78 2.53
N PRO A 13 -8.22 5.75 2.74
CA PRO A 13 -7.89 7.17 2.64
C PRO A 13 -7.16 7.71 3.86
N VAL A 14 -7.23 7.00 4.98
CA VAL A 14 -6.66 7.44 6.25
C VAL A 14 -5.22 6.94 6.37
N PRO A 15 -4.23 7.83 6.57
CA PRO A 15 -2.86 7.45 6.90
C PRO A 15 -2.83 6.51 8.12
N HIS A 16 -2.17 5.36 7.98
CA HIS A 16 -2.03 4.37 9.05
C HIS A 16 -0.71 3.62 8.95
N ILE A 17 -0.39 2.87 10.01
CA ILE A 17 0.69 1.90 10.09
C ILE A 17 0.06 0.56 10.38
N ASP A 18 0.51 -0.49 9.70
CA ASP A 18 0.10 -1.85 9.99
C ASP A 18 0.91 -2.35 11.19
N SER A 19 0.48 -1.97 12.40
CA SER A 19 1.23 -2.16 13.64
C SER A 19 1.44 -3.62 14.04
N ASN A 20 0.64 -4.53 13.48
CA ASN A 20 0.70 -5.97 13.74
C ASN A 20 1.63 -6.72 12.77
N ASP A 21 2.12 -6.06 11.72
CA ASP A 21 3.06 -6.68 10.79
C ASP A 21 4.45 -6.87 11.43
N ASP A 22 5.18 -7.89 10.99
CA ASP A 22 6.56 -8.11 11.40
C ASP A 22 7.47 -7.02 10.79
N GLY A 23 8.19 -6.30 11.65
CA GLY A 23 9.08 -5.21 11.24
C GLY A 23 10.27 -5.65 10.38
N ASN A 24 10.57 -6.94 10.28
CA ASN A 24 11.61 -7.50 9.41
C ASN A 24 11.06 -8.07 8.10
N GLN A 25 9.76 -7.92 7.82
CA GLN A 25 9.11 -8.43 6.62
C GLN A 25 8.60 -7.29 5.73
N TYR A 26 8.37 -7.63 4.46
CA TYR A 26 7.73 -6.73 3.51
C TYR A 26 6.31 -7.20 3.24
N SER A 27 5.40 -6.24 3.19
CA SER A 27 4.09 -6.40 2.60
C SER A 27 4.19 -6.25 1.09
N ILE A 28 3.45 -7.09 0.38
CA ILE A 28 3.45 -7.14 -1.07
C ILE A 28 2.11 -6.61 -1.55
N LEU A 29 2.12 -5.50 -2.30
CA LEU A 29 0.91 -4.95 -2.91
C LEU A 29 0.84 -5.36 -4.38
N PHE A 30 -0.27 -5.99 -4.73
CA PHE A 30 -0.66 -6.25 -6.12
C PHE A 30 -1.63 -5.16 -6.55
N VAL A 31 -1.26 -4.39 -7.56
CA VAL A 31 -2.13 -3.35 -8.10
C VAL A 31 -2.97 -3.94 -9.22
N LEU A 32 -4.25 -4.15 -8.97
CA LEU A 32 -5.18 -4.77 -9.92
C LEU A 32 -6.35 -3.82 -10.23
N GLY A 33 -7.01 -4.04 -11.35
CA GLY A 33 -8.20 -3.28 -11.76
C GLY A 33 -7.99 -2.45 -13.02
N ASN A 34 -8.95 -1.57 -13.30
CA ASN A 34 -8.92 -0.66 -14.44
C ASN A 34 -9.17 0.76 -13.93
N PHE A 35 -8.11 1.55 -13.85
CA PHE A 35 -8.14 2.94 -13.43
C PHE A 35 -7.01 3.71 -14.11
N THR A 36 -7.18 5.01 -14.22
CA THR A 36 -6.28 5.96 -14.87
C THR A 36 -5.34 6.64 -13.88
N THR A 37 -5.74 6.81 -12.62
CA THR A 37 -4.88 7.47 -11.63
C THR A 37 -5.15 6.99 -10.21
N ALA A 38 -4.08 6.63 -9.50
CA ALA A 38 -4.04 6.47 -8.04
C ALA A 38 -2.60 6.57 -7.54
N TYR A 39 -2.42 6.86 -6.26
CA TYR A 39 -1.12 6.96 -5.62
C TYR A 39 -1.09 6.21 -4.29
N LEU A 40 0.03 5.56 -4.01
CA LEU A 40 0.44 5.19 -2.65
C LEU A 40 1.22 6.37 -2.07
N VAL A 41 0.75 6.90 -0.95
CA VAL A 41 1.32 8.10 -0.33
C VAL A 41 2.02 7.70 0.97
N LEU A 42 3.28 8.12 1.11
CA LEU A 42 4.12 7.94 2.30
C LEU A 42 4.34 9.30 2.97
N PRO A 43 3.40 9.77 3.81
CA PRO A 43 3.35 11.16 4.25
C PRO A 43 4.59 11.58 5.03
N GLN A 44 5.14 10.72 5.89
CA GLN A 44 6.34 11.07 6.68
C GLN A 44 7.60 11.25 5.81
N LEU A 45 7.58 10.77 4.57
CA LEU A 45 8.69 10.94 3.62
C LEU A 45 8.40 12.03 2.58
N GLY A 46 7.17 12.56 2.51
CA GLY A 46 6.76 13.48 1.45
C GLY A 46 6.74 12.84 0.05
N ILE A 47 6.59 11.51 -0.04
CA ILE A 47 6.65 10.76 -1.30
C ILE A 47 5.25 10.31 -1.74
N GLN A 48 5.00 10.41 -3.05
CA GLN A 48 3.83 9.81 -3.71
C GLN A 48 4.32 8.88 -4.82
N ILE A 49 3.89 7.62 -4.77
CA ILE A 49 4.24 6.60 -5.76
C ILE A 49 3.01 6.38 -6.64
N PRO A 50 3.06 6.65 -7.95
CA PRO A 50 1.95 6.35 -8.84
C PRO A 50 1.71 4.84 -8.87
N LEU A 51 0.43 4.45 -8.80
CA LEU A 51 0.00 3.06 -8.91
C LEU A 51 -0.47 2.80 -10.34
N CYS A 52 0.07 1.75 -10.95
CA CYS A 52 -0.36 1.28 -12.27
C CYS A 52 -0.92 -0.15 -12.15
N PRO A 53 -2.07 -0.47 -12.79
CA PRO A 53 -2.53 -1.86 -12.89
C PRO A 53 -1.43 -2.78 -13.45
N GLY A 54 -1.25 -3.95 -12.81
CA GLY A 54 -0.19 -4.92 -13.11
C GLY A 54 1.11 -4.71 -12.33
N GLN A 55 1.23 -3.64 -11.54
CA GLN A 55 2.41 -3.36 -10.73
C GLN A 55 2.46 -4.23 -9.46
N LEU A 56 3.69 -4.58 -9.08
CA LEU A 56 4.01 -5.24 -7.82
C LEU A 56 4.90 -4.30 -6.98
N LEU A 57 4.53 -4.09 -5.73
CA LEU A 57 5.27 -3.25 -4.79
C LEU A 57 5.63 -4.02 -3.53
N PHE A 58 6.86 -3.82 -3.04
CA PHE A 58 7.31 -4.30 -1.75
C PHE A 58 7.48 -3.10 -0.82
N ILE A 59 6.79 -3.12 0.32
CA ILE A 59 6.79 -2.03 1.29
C ILE A 59 6.79 -2.62 2.71
N ASN A 60 7.57 -2.02 3.60
CA ASN A 60 7.51 -2.37 5.02
C ASN A 60 6.47 -1.48 5.70
N THR A 61 5.23 -1.94 5.72
CA THR A 61 4.05 -1.25 6.28
C THR A 61 4.11 -1.06 7.79
N ARG A 62 4.95 -1.85 8.49
CA ARG A 62 5.17 -1.72 9.94
C ARG A 62 5.95 -0.46 10.31
N HIS A 63 6.85 -0.01 9.43
CA HIS A 63 7.68 1.19 9.62
C HIS A 63 7.22 2.39 8.80
N LEU A 64 6.52 2.15 7.69
CA LEU A 64 6.08 3.20 6.79
C LEU A 64 4.58 3.47 6.96
N ALA A 65 4.24 4.63 7.53
CA ALA A 65 2.87 5.10 7.47
C ALA A 65 2.48 5.34 6.01
N HIS A 66 1.26 4.94 5.65
CA HIS A 66 0.83 4.91 4.27
C HIS A 66 -0.69 5.06 4.13
N HIS A 67 -1.13 5.48 2.94
CA HIS A 67 -2.53 5.45 2.50
C HIS A 67 -2.60 5.48 0.98
N THR A 68 -3.76 5.17 0.41
CA THR A 68 -4.01 5.25 -1.03
C THR A 68 -4.96 6.40 -1.35
N THR A 69 -4.71 7.12 -2.44
CA THR A 69 -5.70 8.06 -2.97
C THR A 69 -6.88 7.31 -3.60
N TYR A 70 -7.93 8.06 -3.97
CA TYR A 70 -9.01 7.50 -4.80
C TYR A 70 -8.47 7.00 -6.14
N PHE A 71 -8.99 5.85 -6.58
CA PHE A 71 -8.81 5.32 -7.92
C PHE A 71 -9.79 6.03 -8.86
N ARG A 72 -9.27 6.66 -9.91
CA ARG A 72 -10.08 7.36 -10.94
C ARG A 72 -10.02 6.63 -12.26
#